data_AF-A0A7C9EG01-F1
#
_entry.id   AF-A0A7C9EG01-F1
#
_cell.length_a   1.000
_cell.length_b   1.000
_cell.length_c   1.000
_cell.angle_alpha   90.00
_cell.angle_beta   90.00
_cell.angle_gamma   90.00
#
_symmetry.space_group_name_H-M   'P 1'
#
loop_
_entity.id
_entity.type
_entity.pdbx_description
1 polymer ?
#
loop_
_entity_poly.entity_id
_entity_poly.type
_entity_poly.pdbx_seq_one_letter_code
_entity_poly.pdbx_strand_id
1 'polypeptide(L)'
;KIYAFGDSYTDTGNTVSTTGPSGFNYVSSLPYGMTYFHRPTNRYSDGRLIIDFVAQSLSLPLLPPYKAVAARGGPHGVNFAVAGATAIEHQFFVKNNLTFDITPV
;
A
#
# COMPACT_ATOMS: atom_id res chain seq x y z
N LYS A 1 3.25 16.25 9.42
CA LYS A 1 3.93 15.14 8.72
C LYS A 1 3.20 13.84 9.05
N ILE A 2 3.14 12.89 8.14
CA ILE A 2 2.52 11.56 8.38
C ILE A 2 3.51 10.47 7.95
N TYR A 3 3.71 9.48 8.81
CA TYR A 3 4.43 8.26 8.48
C TYR A 3 3.47 7.10 8.59
N ALA A 4 3.24 6.40 7.49
CA ALA A 4 2.29 5.30 7.42
C ALA A 4 3.01 3.96 7.30
N PHE A 5 2.51 2.97 8.02
CA PHE A 5 2.90 1.57 7.96
C PHE A 5 1.62 0.74 7.90
N GLY A 6 1.65 -0.41 7.24
CA GLY A 6 0.48 -1.24 7.09
C GLY A 6 0.53 -2.06 5.80
N ASP A 7 -0.66 -2.38 5.31
CA ASP A 7 -0.90 -3.28 4.20
C ASP A 7 -1.56 -2.55 3.00
N SER A 8 -2.33 -3.28 2.20
CA SER A 8 -3.02 -2.81 0.99
C SER A 8 -3.98 -1.65 1.27
N TYR A 9 -4.57 -1.55 2.47
CA TYR A 9 -5.51 -0.48 2.82
C TYR A 9 -4.84 0.90 2.87
N THR A 10 -3.53 0.94 3.05
CA THR A 10 -2.78 2.19 3.13
C THR A 10 -1.66 2.28 2.11
N ASP A 11 -1.30 1.22 1.39
CA ASP A 11 -0.23 1.22 0.39
C ASP A 11 -0.52 2.20 -0.78
N THR A 12 0.23 3.30 -0.83
CA THR A 12 0.08 4.35 -1.85
C THR A 12 0.83 4.08 -3.16
N GLY A 13 1.34 2.86 -3.36
CA GLY A 13 2.00 2.41 -4.59
C GLY A 13 3.41 1.85 -4.40
N ASN A 14 3.73 1.33 -3.21
CA ASN A 14 4.94 0.57 -2.92
C ASN A 14 4.92 -0.82 -3.56
N THR A 15 3.73 -1.43 -3.64
CA THR A 15 3.51 -2.69 -4.35
C THR A 15 3.25 -2.40 -5.82
N VAL A 16 3.77 -3.24 -6.72
CA VAL A 16 3.40 -3.22 -8.16
C VAL A 16 3.11 -4.64 -8.61
N SER A 17 2.38 -4.81 -9.72
CA SER A 17 1.95 -6.12 -10.23
C SER A 17 3.06 -7.18 -10.35
N THR A 18 4.33 -6.78 -10.52
CA THR A 18 5.49 -7.68 -10.66
C THR A 18 6.20 -8.03 -9.36
N THR A 19 5.88 -7.35 -8.26
CA THR A 19 6.55 -7.52 -6.95
C THR A 19 5.58 -7.72 -5.80
N GLY A 20 4.28 -7.61 -6.07
CA GLY A 20 3.23 -7.87 -5.11
C GLY A 20 3.00 -9.35 -4.85
N PRO A 21 2.16 -9.67 -3.85
CA PRO A 21 1.82 -11.05 -3.60
C PRO A 21 1.09 -11.66 -4.80
N SER A 22 1.33 -12.94 -5.07
CA SER A 22 0.89 -13.67 -6.27
C SER A 22 -0.62 -13.61 -6.54
N GLY A 23 -1.44 -13.35 -5.52
CA GLY A 23 -2.88 -13.13 -5.64
C GLY A 23 -3.30 -11.73 -6.11
N PHE A 24 -2.36 -10.80 -6.33
CA PHE A 24 -2.63 -9.37 -6.53
C PHE A 24 -1.89 -8.74 -7.71
N ASN A 25 -1.64 -9.53 -8.75
CA ASN A 25 -0.78 -9.16 -9.87
C ASN A 25 -1.43 -8.16 -10.85
N TYR A 26 -2.53 -7.51 -10.47
CA TYR A 26 -3.35 -6.63 -11.33
C TYR A 26 -3.47 -5.20 -10.76
N VAL A 27 -2.78 -4.87 -9.67
CA VAL A 27 -2.80 -3.52 -9.07
C VAL A 27 -2.25 -2.42 -10.02
N SER A 28 -1.43 -2.80 -10.99
CA SER A 28 -0.88 -1.91 -12.02
C SER A 28 -1.80 -1.70 -13.24
N SER A 29 -3.02 -2.24 -13.21
CA SER A 29 -4.02 -2.07 -14.27
C SER A 29 -5.30 -1.41 -13.74
N LEU A 30 -6.19 -0.98 -14.64
CA LEU A 30 -7.55 -0.62 -14.24
C LEU A 30 -8.25 -1.84 -13.60
N PRO A 31 -9.11 -1.67 -12.58
CA PRO A 31 -9.75 -0.41 -12.20
C PRO A 31 -8.99 0.47 -11.20
N TYR A 32 -7.79 0.09 -10.77
CA TYR A 32 -7.09 0.79 -9.69
C TYR A 32 -6.75 2.25 -10.05
N GLY A 33 -7.24 3.21 -9.27
CA GLY A 33 -7.11 4.64 -9.52
C GLY A 33 -8.06 5.25 -10.59
N MET A 34 -8.97 4.48 -11.19
CA MET A 34 -9.93 4.94 -12.20
C MET A 34 -10.79 6.14 -11.80
N THR A 35 -11.33 6.18 -10.58
CA THR A 35 -12.35 7.17 -10.18
C THR A 35 -11.79 8.50 -9.70
N TYR A 36 -10.59 8.52 -9.12
CA TYR A 36 -9.97 9.76 -8.60
C TYR A 36 -8.72 10.20 -9.36
N PHE A 37 -7.85 9.27 -9.74
CA PHE A 37 -6.59 9.58 -10.41
C PHE A 37 -6.68 9.45 -11.94
N HIS A 38 -7.72 8.78 -12.44
CA HIS A 38 -8.00 8.51 -13.85
C HIS A 38 -6.85 7.78 -14.58
N ARG A 39 -6.05 7.00 -13.83
CA ARG A 39 -4.97 6.14 -14.33
C ARG A 39 -4.63 5.05 -13.31
N PRO A 40 -3.98 3.95 -13.72
CA PRO A 40 -3.37 3.00 -12.79
C PRO A 40 -2.42 3.70 -11.80
N THR A 41 -2.57 3.39 -10.52
CA THR A 41 -1.77 4.01 -9.44
C THR A 41 -1.02 3.02 -8.56
N ASN A 42 -1.25 1.72 -8.73
CA ASN A 42 -0.79 0.67 -7.82
C ASN A 42 -1.35 0.77 -6.39
N ARG A 43 -2.50 1.44 -6.22
CA ARG A 43 -3.25 1.50 -4.97
C ARG A 43 -4.34 0.46 -5.02
N TYR A 44 -4.59 -0.26 -3.93
CA TYR A 44 -5.65 -1.28 -3.84
C TYR A 44 -7.06 -0.68 -3.69
N SER A 45 -7.35 0.35 -4.48
CA SER A 45 -8.63 1.02 -4.60
C SER A 45 -8.77 1.57 -6.02
N ASP A 46 -10.00 1.69 -6.51
CA ASP A 46 -10.31 2.41 -7.74
C ASP A 46 -10.06 3.92 -7.63
N GLY A 47 -9.74 4.45 -6.45
CA GLY A 47 -9.42 5.85 -6.23
C GLY A 47 -8.50 6.06 -5.04
N ARG A 48 -8.99 6.84 -4.07
CA ARG A 48 -8.24 7.20 -2.86
C ARG A 48 -8.30 6.11 -1.80
N LEU A 49 -7.24 6.01 -1.01
CA LEU A 49 -7.16 5.18 0.19
C LEU A 49 -7.53 5.98 1.44
N ILE A 50 -7.81 5.31 2.55
CA ILE A 50 -8.15 5.96 3.83
C ILE A 50 -7.08 7.00 4.25
N ILE A 51 -5.81 6.70 4.00
CA ILE A 51 -4.68 7.58 4.33
C ILE A 51 -4.69 8.89 3.52
N ASP A 52 -5.29 8.91 2.33
CA ASP A 52 -5.43 10.13 1.53
C ASP A 52 -6.43 11.10 2.18
N PHE A 53 -7.54 10.59 2.72
CA PHE A 53 -8.51 11.40 3.43
C PHE A 53 -7.93 11.97 4.73
N VAL A 54 -7.10 11.21 5.44
CA VAL A 54 -6.37 11.69 6.63
C VAL A 54 -5.36 12.77 6.25
N ALA A 55 -4.61 12.61 5.17
CA ALA A 55 -3.68 13.63 4.70
C ALA A 55 -4.41 14.94 4.34
N GLN A 56 -5.53 14.83 3.61
CA GLN A 56 -6.35 15.97 3.20
C GLN A 56 -6.99 16.71 4.38
N SER A 57 -7.52 15.99 5.38
CA SER A 57 -8.11 16.62 6.57
C SER A 57 -7.09 17.41 7.39
N LEU A 58 -5.82 17.01 7.32
CA LEU A 58 -4.68 17.71 7.92
C LEU A 58 -4.04 18.76 7.01
N SER A 59 -4.64 19.05 5.85
CA SER A 59 -4.10 19.97 4.83
C SER A 59 -2.67 19.61 4.38
N LEU A 60 -2.37 18.31 4.31
CA LEU A 60 -1.10 17.77 3.83
C LEU A 60 -1.27 17.19 2.42
N PRO A 61 -0.19 17.16 1.60
CA PRO A 61 -0.22 16.44 0.33
C PRO A 61 -0.36 14.93 0.55
N LEU A 62 -0.82 14.22 -0.49
CA LEU A 62 -0.92 12.76 -0.46
C LEU A 62 0.46 12.12 -0.23
N LEU A 63 0.50 11.05 0.56
CA LEU A 63 1.77 10.44 0.92
C LEU A 63 2.41 9.71 -0.26
N PRO A 64 3.67 10.00 -0.59
CA PRO A 64 4.40 9.23 -1.59
C PRO A 64 4.79 7.84 -1.05
N PRO A 65 4.87 6.82 -1.91
CA PRO A 65 5.46 5.52 -1.56
C PRO A 65 6.95 5.69 -1.21
N TYR A 66 7.48 4.87 -0.30
CA TYR A 66 8.84 5.04 0.24
C TYR A 66 9.93 4.98 -0.84
N LYS A 67 9.72 4.20 -1.91
CA LYS A 67 10.65 4.12 -3.05
C LYS A 67 10.67 5.36 -3.92
N ALA A 68 9.63 6.20 -3.87
CA ALA A 68 9.54 7.43 -4.67
C ALA A 68 10.21 8.64 -3.98
N VAL A 69 10.74 8.47 -2.76
CA VAL A 69 11.33 9.56 -1.98
C VAL A 69 12.81 9.29 -1.73
N ALA A 70 13.63 10.34 -1.73
CA ALA A 70 15.02 10.25 -1.31
C ALA A 70 15.14 9.72 0.13
N ALA A 71 16.29 9.13 0.47
CA ALA A 71 16.53 8.34 1.69
C ALA A 71 16.15 8.99 3.04
N ARG A 72 15.89 10.29 3.09
CA ARG A 72 15.51 11.04 4.32
C ARG A 72 14.01 11.23 4.50
N GLY A 73 13.18 10.73 3.58
CA GLY A 73 11.74 11.00 3.57
C GLY A 73 11.40 12.43 3.13
N GLY A 74 10.14 12.66 2.75
CA GLY A 74 9.71 13.94 2.21
C GLY A 74 9.44 14.96 3.32
N PRO A 75 9.35 16.27 3.01
CA PRO A 75 9.04 17.31 4.00
C PRO A 75 7.68 17.10 4.71
N HIS A 76 6.78 16.30 4.13
CA HIS A 76 5.46 16.00 4.68
C HIS A 76 5.31 14.56 5.20
N GLY A 77 6.37 13.76 5.15
CA GLY A 77 6.37 12.34 5.53
C GLY A 77 6.41 11.39 4.34
N VAL A 78 6.12 10.11 4.58
CA VAL A 78 6.29 9.01 3.61
C VAL A 78 5.47 7.78 4.03
N ASN A 79 5.10 6.95 3.05
CA ASN A 79 4.35 5.73 3.27
C ASN A 79 5.20 4.47 3.07
N PHE A 80 5.32 3.65 4.11
CA PHE A 80 6.03 2.38 4.13
C PHE A 80 5.11 1.15 4.04
N ALA A 81 3.79 1.33 3.95
CA ALA A 81 2.85 0.23 3.81
C ALA A 81 3.09 -0.57 2.53
N VAL A 82 2.99 -1.89 2.60
CA VAL A 82 3.16 -2.80 1.46
C VAL A 82 2.02 -3.79 1.50
N ALA A 83 1.31 -3.97 0.39
CA ALA A 83 0.20 -4.90 0.32
C ALA A 83 0.60 -6.34 0.71
N GLY A 84 -0.24 -6.98 1.53
CA GLY A 84 0.03 -8.29 2.11
C GLY A 84 1.01 -8.29 3.30
N ALA A 85 1.47 -7.11 3.76
CA ALA A 85 2.23 -7.03 4.99
C ALA A 85 1.38 -7.50 6.18
N THR A 86 2.00 -8.29 7.06
CA THR A 86 1.37 -8.86 8.25
C THR A 86 1.91 -8.19 9.50
N ALA A 87 1.12 -8.17 10.57
CA ALA A 87 1.54 -7.61 11.85
C ALA A 87 2.61 -8.46 12.57
N ILE A 88 2.72 -9.74 12.22
CA ILE A 88 3.65 -10.71 12.83
C ILE A 88 4.41 -11.47 11.74
N GLU A 89 5.55 -12.05 12.09
CA GLU A 89 6.44 -12.69 11.12
C GLU A 89 5.81 -13.91 10.44
N HIS A 90 6.15 -14.09 9.15
CA HIS A 90 5.74 -15.25 8.35
C HIS A 90 6.00 -16.60 9.05
N GLN A 91 7.10 -16.71 9.82
CA GLN A 91 7.44 -17.93 10.55
C GLN A 91 6.38 -18.36 11.56
N PHE A 92 5.63 -17.42 12.15
CA PHE A 92 4.54 -17.75 13.05
C PHE A 92 3.46 -18.56 12.32
N PHE A 93 3.07 -18.12 11.12
CA PHE A 93 2.03 -18.79 10.33
C PHE A 93 2.48 -20.18 9.88
N VAL A 94 3.71 -20.29 9.38
CA VAL A 94 4.31 -21.59 8.98
C VAL A 94 4.32 -22.59 10.14
N LYS A 95 4.73 -22.15 11.35
CA LYS A 95 4.76 -23.02 12.55
C LYS A 95 3.36 -23.49 12.97
N ASN A 96 2.31 -22.76 12.63
CA ASN A 96 0.92 -23.08 12.98
C ASN A 96 0.15 -23.71 11.81
N ASN A 97 0.83 -24.18 10.75
CA ASN A 97 0.20 -24.75 9.55
C ASN A 97 -0.79 -23.80 8.85
N LEU A 98 -0.56 -22.49 8.96
CA LEU A 98 -1.26 -21.46 8.20
C LEU A 98 -0.36 -21.06 7.03
N THR A 99 -0.68 -21.54 5.82
CA THR A 99 0.05 -21.16 4.61
C THR A 99 -0.61 -19.95 3.93
N PHE A 100 0.14 -19.33 3.02
CA PHE A 100 -0.27 -18.13 2.30
C PHE A 100 -1.61 -18.27 1.55
N ASP A 101 -2.00 -19.50 1.17
CA ASP A 101 -3.29 -19.81 0.54
C ASP A 101 -4.49 -19.71 1.50
N ILE A 102 -4.26 -19.61 2.81
CA ILE A 102 -5.30 -19.67 3.86
C ILE A 102 -5.35 -18.37 4.69
N THR A 103 -4.34 -17.51 4.60
CA THR A 103 -4.38 -16.20 5.24
C THR A 103 -5.14 -15.21 4.36
N PRO A 104 -6.22 -14.58 4.86
CA PRO A 104 -6.82 -13.44 4.17
C PRO A 104 -5.76 -12.34 4.09
N VAL A 105 -5.46 -11.96 2.86
CA VAL A 105 -4.61 -10.84 2.50
C VAL A 105 -5.41 -9.57 2.33
#